data_AF-L0LWV4-F1
#
_entry.id   AF-L0LWV4-F1
#
_cell.length_a   1.000
_cell.length_b   1.000
_cell.length_c   1.000
_cell.angle_alpha   90.00
_cell.angle_beta   90.00
_cell.angle_gamma   90.00
#
_symmetry.space_group_name_H-M   'P 1'
#
loop_
_entity.id
_entity.type
_entity.pdbx_description
1 polymer ?
#
loop_
_entity_poly.entity_id
_entity_poly.type
_entity_poly.pdbx_seq_one_letter_code
_entity_poly.pdbx_strand_id
1 'polypeptide(L)'
;MGLFDEVVGSFLNGDAGKYQAILNWVNEQGGIQALLQKLQNGGLGDILSTWISNQHSNQPVSGSQLESALGTPAVSDLGQKLGIDTGSASNLLAEYLPKVIDALSPQGEVAPQAHNDLLSAGMDLLKSGKLFG
;
A
#
# COMPACT_ATOMS: atom_id res chain seq x y z
N MET A 1 19.87 -12.39 25.08
CA MET A 1 18.58 -12.10 24.44
C MET A 1 18.47 -10.59 24.31
N GLY A 2 18.42 -10.14 23.07
CA GLY A 2 19.01 -8.87 22.67
C GLY A 2 18.05 -7.70 22.81
N LEU A 3 18.49 -6.68 23.54
CA LEU A 3 17.83 -5.37 23.58
C LEU A 3 17.90 -4.68 22.20
N PHE A 4 18.83 -5.14 21.36
CA PHE A 4 18.90 -4.83 19.93
C PHE A 4 17.70 -5.36 19.14
N ASP A 5 17.11 -6.49 19.51
CA ASP A 5 15.97 -7.09 18.81
C ASP A 5 14.67 -6.34 19.12
N GLU A 6 14.53 -5.79 20.33
CA GLU A 6 13.38 -4.95 20.72
C GLU A 6 13.44 -3.55 20.10
N VAL A 7 14.64 -2.97 19.97
CA VAL A 7 14.83 -1.67 19.29
C VAL A 7 14.66 -1.82 17.78
N VAL A 8 15.15 -2.90 17.19
CA VAL A 8 14.92 -3.22 15.77
C VAL A 8 13.44 -3.57 15.55
N GLY A 9 12.82 -4.32 16.45
CA GLY A 9 11.38 -4.58 16.45
C GLY A 9 10.56 -3.31 16.52
N SER A 10 10.91 -2.36 17.41
CA SER A 10 10.22 -1.07 17.55
C SER A 10 10.46 -0.13 16.36
N PHE A 11 11.66 -0.14 15.77
CA PHE A 11 11.98 0.65 14.58
C PHE A 11 11.27 0.10 13.32
N LEU A 12 11.20 -1.23 13.19
CA LEU A 12 10.41 -1.92 12.15
C LEU A 12 8.90 -1.83 12.41
N ASN A 13 8.47 -1.62 13.65
CA ASN A 13 7.08 -1.43 14.03
C ASN A 13 6.65 0.06 14.05
N GLY A 14 7.57 0.98 13.74
CA GLY A 14 7.26 2.36 13.39
C GLY A 14 6.65 2.47 11.98
N ASP A 15 6.06 3.62 11.65
CA ASP A 15 5.43 3.88 10.34
C ASP A 15 6.33 3.47 9.16
N ALA A 16 7.63 3.75 9.22
CA ALA A 16 8.59 3.42 8.17
C ALA A 16 8.69 1.90 7.88
N GLY A 17 8.72 1.05 8.91
CA GLY A 17 8.78 -0.39 8.72
C GLY A 17 7.45 -0.99 8.25
N LYS A 18 6.32 -0.39 8.67
CA LYS A 18 4.99 -0.73 8.14
C LYS A 18 4.88 -0.44 6.65
N TYR A 19 5.36 0.73 6.21
CA TYR A 19 5.44 1.04 4.78
C TYR A 19 6.29 0.00 4.05
N GLN A 20 7.49 -0.32 4.55
CA GLN A 20 8.35 -1.30 3.90
C GLN A 20 7.72 -2.70 3.80
N ALA A 21 7.01 -3.14 4.84
CA ALA A 21 6.27 -4.40 4.81
C ALA A 21 5.14 -4.39 3.76
N ILE A 22 4.39 -3.29 3.65
CA ILE A 22 3.36 -3.13 2.62
C ILE A 22 3.98 -3.13 1.22
N LEU A 23 5.09 -2.40 0.99
CA LEU A 23 5.77 -2.36 -0.30
C LEU A 23 6.27 -3.75 -0.73
N ASN A 24 6.85 -4.51 0.21
CA ASN A 24 7.28 -5.89 -0.05
C ASN A 24 6.08 -6.80 -0.34
N TRP A 25 5.02 -6.70 0.45
CA TRP A 25 3.79 -7.45 0.24
C TRP A 25 3.14 -7.13 -1.12
N VAL A 26 3.09 -5.86 -1.53
CA VAL A 26 2.59 -5.46 -2.86
C VAL A 26 3.37 -6.16 -3.96
N ASN A 27 4.70 -6.19 -3.86
CA ASN A 27 5.53 -6.90 -4.83
C ASN A 27 5.23 -8.40 -4.87
N GLU A 28 5.08 -9.05 -3.71
CA GLU A 28 4.73 -10.48 -3.63
C GLU A 28 3.34 -10.81 -4.17
N GLN A 29 2.39 -9.87 -4.10
CA GLN A 29 1.05 -10.02 -4.67
C GLN A 29 1.01 -9.90 -6.20
N GLY A 30 2.17 -9.75 -6.87
CA GLY A 30 2.28 -9.54 -8.31
C GLY A 30 2.44 -8.07 -8.70
N GLY A 31 2.85 -7.22 -7.76
CA GLY A 31 3.03 -5.79 -7.96
C GLY A 31 1.74 -4.98 -7.80
N ILE A 32 1.87 -3.65 -7.93
CA ILE A 32 0.75 -2.72 -7.75
C ILE A 32 -0.36 -2.97 -8.78
N GLN A 33 -0.02 -3.40 -10.00
CA GLN A 33 -1.01 -3.65 -11.04
C GLN A 33 -1.96 -4.80 -10.69
N ALA A 34 -1.43 -5.89 -10.14
CA ALA A 34 -2.24 -7.02 -9.71
C ALA A 34 -3.20 -6.60 -8.59
N LEU A 35 -2.75 -5.76 -7.64
CA LEU A 35 -3.62 -5.22 -6.59
C LEU A 35 -4.70 -4.30 -7.16
N LEU A 36 -4.36 -3.38 -8.06
CA LEU A 36 -5.32 -2.51 -8.74
C LEU A 36 -6.42 -3.34 -9.44
N GLN A 37 -6.04 -4.40 -10.14
CA GLN A 37 -6.99 -5.32 -10.77
C GLN A 37 -7.85 -6.05 -9.74
N LYS A 38 -7.30 -6.55 -8.64
CA LYS A 38 -8.07 -7.19 -7.56
C LYS A 38 -9.09 -6.24 -6.96
N LEU A 39 -8.69 -5.01 -6.66
CA LEU A 39 -9.57 -3.96 -6.13
C LEU A 39 -10.71 -3.63 -7.10
N GLN A 40 -10.38 -3.49 -8.38
CA GLN A 40 -11.38 -3.25 -9.43
C GLN A 40 -12.36 -4.41 -9.57
N ASN A 41 -11.87 -5.66 -9.60
CA ASN A 41 -12.70 -6.87 -9.63
C ASN A 41 -13.54 -7.06 -8.36
N GLY A 42 -13.05 -6.58 -7.22
CA GLY A 42 -13.74 -6.59 -5.94
C GLY A 42 -14.82 -5.52 -5.77
N GLY A 43 -15.12 -4.74 -6.82
CA GLY A 43 -16.12 -3.68 -6.78
C GLY A 43 -15.65 -2.38 -6.14
N LEU A 44 -14.35 -2.24 -5.86
CA LEU A 44 -13.73 -1.00 -5.34
C LEU A 44 -13.14 -0.14 -6.46
N GLY A 45 -13.49 -0.38 -7.72
CA GLY A 45 -12.97 0.36 -8.87
C GLY A 45 -13.26 1.87 -8.80
N ASP A 46 -14.45 2.27 -8.35
CA ASP A 46 -14.80 3.69 -8.22
C ASP A 46 -13.94 4.38 -7.15
N ILE A 47 -13.78 3.74 -5.99
CA ILE A 47 -12.94 4.24 -4.89
C ILE A 47 -11.48 4.29 -5.33
N LEU A 48 -10.99 3.24 -5.97
CA LEU A 48 -9.64 3.15 -6.53
C LEU A 48 -9.36 4.28 -7.52
N SER A 49 -10.33 4.63 -8.35
CA SER A 49 -10.23 5.73 -9.31
C SER A 49 -10.02 7.07 -8.59
N THR A 50 -10.62 7.26 -7.41
CA THR A 50 -10.37 8.47 -6.60
C THR A 50 -8.97 8.53 -6.01
N TRP A 51 -8.37 7.37 -5.69
CA TRP A 51 -6.98 7.32 -5.21
C TRP A 51 -5.98 7.58 -6.32
N ILE A 52 -6.30 7.14 -7.54
CA ILE A 52 -5.45 7.37 -8.70
C ILE A 52 -5.56 8.81 -9.18
N SER A 53 -6.75 9.41 -9.02
CA SER A 53 -7.03 10.78 -9.48
C SER A 53 -6.28 11.82 -8.65
N ASN A 54 -5.59 12.74 -9.32
CA ASN A 54 -4.99 13.91 -8.68
C ASN A 54 -5.98 15.06 -8.44
N GLN A 55 -7.25 14.87 -8.80
CA GLN A 55 -8.29 15.91 -8.72
C GLN A 55 -9.26 15.69 -7.54
N HIS A 56 -9.31 14.47 -7.01
CA HIS A 56 -10.23 14.07 -5.96
C HIS A 56 -9.46 13.66 -4.70
N SER A 57 -10.05 13.91 -3.53
CA SER A 57 -9.50 13.37 -2.29
C SER A 57 -9.72 11.87 -2.22
N ASN A 58 -8.73 11.14 -1.69
CA ASN A 58 -8.79 9.70 -1.50
C ASN A 58 -10.04 9.30 -0.70
N GLN A 59 -10.97 8.57 -1.34
CA GLN A 59 -12.14 8.08 -0.62
C GLN A 59 -11.74 7.08 0.48
N PRO A 60 -12.34 7.17 1.67
CA PRO A 60 -12.08 6.21 2.74
C PRO A 60 -12.62 4.83 2.34
N VAL A 61 -11.87 3.79 2.68
CA VAL A 61 -12.25 2.39 2.51
C VAL A 61 -12.17 1.69 3.85
N SER A 62 -12.98 0.66 4.06
CA SER A 62 -12.90 -0.17 5.27
C SER A 62 -11.97 -1.37 5.05
N GLY A 63 -11.31 -1.83 6.12
CA GLY A 63 -10.47 -3.04 6.05
C GLY A 63 -11.23 -4.26 5.52
N SER A 64 -12.49 -4.43 5.94
CA SER A 64 -13.37 -5.49 5.42
C SER A 64 -13.67 -5.40 3.92
N GLN A 65 -13.78 -4.19 3.37
CA GLN A 65 -13.97 -3.99 1.93
C GLN A 65 -12.71 -4.37 1.17
N LEU A 66 -11.53 -3.96 1.68
CA LEU A 66 -10.25 -4.36 1.11
C LEU A 66 -10.03 -5.86 1.20
N GLU A 67 -10.36 -6.49 2.32
CA GLU A 67 -10.26 -7.94 2.47
C GLU A 67 -11.17 -8.66 1.47
N SER A 68 -12.39 -8.16 1.26
CA SER A 68 -13.33 -8.73 0.28
C SER A 68 -12.81 -8.59 -1.15
N ALA A 69 -12.14 -7.49 -1.49
CA ALA A 69 -11.64 -7.23 -2.83
C ALA A 69 -10.29 -7.89 -3.13
N LEU A 70 -9.37 -7.88 -2.16
CA LEU A 70 -8.01 -8.43 -2.29
C LEU A 70 -7.97 -9.94 -1.99
N GLY A 71 -8.94 -10.41 -1.19
CA GLY A 71 -9.01 -11.75 -0.65
C GLY A 71 -8.33 -11.88 0.71
N THR A 72 -8.97 -12.61 1.63
CA THR A 72 -8.44 -12.97 2.95
C THR A 72 -7.02 -13.54 2.91
N PRO A 73 -6.61 -14.41 1.97
CA PRO A 73 -5.25 -14.93 1.93
C PRO A 73 -4.20 -13.82 1.77
N ALA A 74 -4.45 -12.88 0.85
CA ALA A 74 -3.53 -11.77 0.60
C ALA A 74 -3.40 -10.87 1.82
N VAL A 75 -4.50 -10.52 2.48
CA VAL A 75 -4.47 -9.70 3.69
C VAL A 75 -3.82 -10.45 4.87
N SER A 76 -4.04 -11.76 4.96
CA SER A 76 -3.44 -12.61 6.00
C SER A 76 -1.91 -12.70 5.85
N ASP A 77 -1.39 -12.78 4.62
CA ASP A 77 0.06 -12.75 4.36
C ASP A 77 0.72 -11.48 4.93
N LEU A 78 0.08 -10.32 4.75
CA LEU A 78 0.57 -9.07 5.34
C LEU A 78 0.53 -9.13 6.88
N GLY A 79 -0.58 -9.63 7.43
CA GLY A 79 -0.72 -9.82 8.88
C GLY A 79 0.39 -10.68 9.46
N GLN A 80 0.70 -11.81 8.81
CA GLN A 80 1.79 -12.70 9.22
C GLN A 80 3.16 -12.01 9.21
N LYS A 81 3.44 -11.16 8.20
CA LYS A 81 4.70 -10.40 8.12
C LYS A 81 4.84 -9.37 9.21
N LEU A 82 3.74 -8.74 9.59
CA LEU A 82 3.68 -7.74 10.65
C LEU A 82 3.48 -8.35 12.04
N GLY A 83 3.23 -9.65 12.14
CA GLY A 83 2.91 -10.31 13.42
C GLY A 83 1.55 -9.92 14.00
N ILE A 84 0.61 -9.51 13.15
CA ILE A 84 -0.74 -9.05 13.54
C ILE A 84 -1.83 -9.94 12.91
N ASP A 85 -3.05 -9.83 13.41
CA ASP A 85 -4.19 -10.52 12.84
C ASP A 85 -4.63 -9.90 11.48
N THR A 86 -5.36 -10.68 10.69
CA THR A 86 -5.87 -10.26 9.37
C THR A 86 -6.74 -9.00 9.45
N GLY A 87 -7.53 -8.83 10.52
CA GLY A 87 -8.36 -7.64 10.71
C GLY A 87 -7.52 -6.38 10.91
N SER A 88 -6.49 -6.44 11.75
CA SER A 88 -5.51 -5.37 11.93
C SER A 88 -4.75 -5.06 10.64
N ALA A 89 -4.33 -6.08 9.88
CA ALA A 89 -3.69 -5.90 8.59
C ALA A 89 -4.61 -5.22 7.57
N SER A 90 -5.89 -5.61 7.54
CA SER A 90 -6.89 -4.99 6.67
C SER A 90 -7.09 -3.51 6.98
N ASN A 91 -7.10 -3.13 8.26
CA ASN A 91 -7.21 -1.74 8.70
C ASN A 91 -5.96 -0.93 8.34
N LEU A 92 -4.76 -1.51 8.48
CA LEU A 92 -3.54 -0.86 8.01
C LEU A 92 -3.60 -0.63 6.49
N LEU A 93 -3.99 -1.63 5.71
CA LEU A 93 -4.16 -1.43 4.27
C LEU A 93 -5.17 -0.32 3.98
N ALA A 94 -6.29 -0.26 4.71
CA ALA A 94 -7.30 0.79 4.54
C ALA A 94 -6.75 2.21 4.78
N GLU A 95 -5.78 2.36 5.68
CA GLU A 95 -5.20 3.64 6.02
C GLU A 95 -4.02 4.04 5.12
N TYR A 96 -3.20 3.08 4.71
CA TYR A 96 -1.94 3.33 4.01
C TYR A 96 -2.01 3.07 2.51
N LEU A 97 -2.76 2.08 2.05
CA LEU A 97 -2.86 1.72 0.64
C LEU A 97 -3.37 2.87 -0.24
N PRO A 98 -4.42 3.64 0.15
CA PRO A 98 -4.86 4.80 -0.64
C PRO A 98 -3.76 5.84 -0.82
N LYS A 99 -3.00 6.13 0.25
CA LYS A 99 -1.89 7.09 0.24
C LYS A 99 -0.74 6.62 -0.66
N VAL A 100 -0.44 5.32 -0.64
CA VAL A 100 0.59 4.74 -1.51
C VAL A 100 0.18 4.85 -2.98
N ILE A 101 -1.07 4.54 -3.31
CA ILE A 101 -1.57 4.63 -4.69
C ILE A 101 -1.54 6.08 -5.18
N ASP A 102 -2.09 7.00 -4.39
CA ASP A 102 -2.11 8.44 -4.65
C ASP A 102 -0.70 9.01 -4.85
N ALA A 103 0.24 8.64 -3.97
CA ALA A 103 1.64 9.02 -4.13
C ALA A 103 2.22 8.53 -5.46
N LEU A 104 1.85 7.33 -5.92
CA LEU A 104 2.32 6.74 -7.19
C LEU A 104 1.58 7.25 -8.43
N SER A 105 0.48 7.99 -8.27
CA SER A 105 -0.35 8.51 -9.35
C SER A 105 -0.41 10.03 -9.42
N PRO A 106 0.73 10.75 -9.39
CA PRO A 106 0.74 12.21 -9.34
C PRO A 106 0.12 12.86 -10.59
N GLN A 107 0.08 12.14 -11.72
CA GLN A 107 -0.53 12.60 -12.97
C GLN A 107 -1.99 12.19 -13.17
N GLY A 108 -2.62 11.55 -12.17
CA GLY A 108 -3.96 10.98 -12.35
C GLY A 108 -3.93 9.56 -12.95
N GLU A 109 -2.73 8.97 -13.03
CA GLU A 109 -2.48 7.61 -13.53
C GLU A 109 -1.29 7.02 -12.77
N VAL A 110 -1.35 5.74 -12.41
CA VAL A 110 -0.27 5.04 -11.70
C VAL A 110 0.98 5.03 -12.58
N ALA A 111 2.12 5.44 -12.02
CA ALA A 111 3.37 5.48 -12.76
C ALA A 111 3.68 4.10 -13.38
N PRO A 112 3.98 4.03 -14.69
CA PRO A 112 4.31 2.76 -15.35
C PRO A 112 5.57 2.12 -14.76
N GLN A 113 6.47 2.91 -14.18
CA GLN A 113 7.62 2.40 -13.43
C GLN A 113 7.22 1.65 -12.15
N ALA A 114 6.14 2.08 -11.47
CA ALA A 114 5.66 1.44 -10.24
C ALA A 114 5.15 0.00 -10.48
N HIS A 115 4.85 -0.33 -11.73
CA HIS A 115 4.45 -1.68 -12.13
C HIS A 115 5.60 -2.68 -12.06
N ASN A 116 6.83 -2.22 -12.32
CA ASN A 116 8.00 -3.09 -12.39
C ASN A 116 8.90 -2.94 -11.16
N ASP A 117 9.02 -1.72 -10.63
CA ASP A 117 9.76 -1.45 -9.41
C ASP A 117 9.13 -0.26 -8.66
N LEU A 118 8.45 -0.61 -7.59
CA LEU A 118 7.77 0.32 -6.70
C LEU A 118 8.75 1.26 -5.98
N LEU A 119 9.94 0.78 -5.62
CA LEU A 119 10.95 1.58 -4.92
C LEU A 119 11.54 2.64 -5.86
N SER A 120 11.83 2.24 -7.09
CA SER A 120 12.31 3.16 -8.14
C SER A 120 11.26 4.23 -8.46
N ALA A 121 9.99 3.84 -8.58
CA ALA A 121 8.90 4.81 -8.81
C ALA A 121 8.77 5.83 -7.67
N GLY A 122 8.84 5.38 -6.42
CA GLY A 122 8.85 6.29 -5.25
C GLY A 122 10.05 7.24 -5.25
N MET A 123 11.22 6.76 -5.68
CA MET A 123 12.43 7.58 -5.79
C MET A 123 12.32 8.61 -6.92
N ASP A 124 11.74 8.25 -8.06
CA ASP A 124 11.49 9.17 -9.17
C ASP A 124 10.48 10.25 -8.78
N LEU A 125 9.46 9.90 -8.00
CA LEU A 125 8.52 10.86 -7.40
C LEU A 125 9.22 11.87 -6.51
N LEU A 126 10.11 11.40 -5.63
CA LEU A 126 10.92 12.27 -4.77
C LEU A 126 11.82 13.20 -5.60
N LYS A 127 12.41 12.70 -6.67
CA LYS A 127 13.26 13.47 -7.61
C LYS A 127 12.46 14.44 -8.49
N SER A 128 11.22 14.10 -8.82
CA SER A 128 10.35 14.89 -9.71
C SER A 128 9.81 16.17 -9.08
N GLY A 129 10.14 16.46 -7.80
CA GLY A 129 9.94 17.78 -7.21
C GLY A 129 8.52 18.11 -6.74
N LYS A 130 7.57 17.16 -6.75
CA LYS A 130 6.20 17.37 -6.21
C LYS A 130 6.10 17.36 -4.67
N LEU A 131 7.22 17.15 -3.98
CA LEU A 131 7.30 17.05 -2.51
C LEU A 131 7.94 18.31 -1.89
N PHE A 132 8.53 19.18 -2.72
CA PHE A 132 9.32 20.35 -2.30
C PHE A 132 8.91 21.65 -3.01
N GLY A 133 7.79 21.65 -3.74
CA GLY A 133 7.24 22.79 -4.46
C GLY A 133 5.97 23.31 -3.82
#